data_AF-A0A7J4PZ37-F1
#
_entry.id   AF-A0A7J4PZ37-F1
#
_cell.length_a   1.000
_cell.length_b   1.000
_cell.length_c   1.000
_cell.angle_alpha   90.00
_cell.angle_beta   90.00
_cell.angle_gamma   90.00
#
_symmetry.space_group_name_H-M   'P 1'
#
loop_
_entity.id
_entity.type
_entity.pdbx_description
1 polymer ?
#
loop_
_entity_poly.entity_id
_entity_poly.type
_entity_poly.pdbx_seq_one_letter_code
_entity_poly.pdbx_strand_id
1 'polypeptide(L)'
;DQMYAAYAQGRELRGLVAIVGEDALNERDKQLLDFSGVFEDKFLRQTRDEDRSIEETLDLCWSLMSSIDTKYLVRLDQKWIDKYHPDNRS
;
A
#
# COMPACT_ATOMS: atom_id res chain seq x y z
N ASP A 1 10.86 0.53 3.27
CA ASP A 1 10.46 1.94 3.48
C ASP A 1 9.10 2.33 2.90
N GLN A 2 8.84 2.12 1.61
CA GLN A 2 7.59 2.58 0.98
C GLN A 2 6.32 2.01 1.64
N MET A 3 6.23 0.69 1.86
CA MET A 3 5.09 0.03 2.52
C MET A 3 4.80 0.64 3.91
N TYR A 4 5.85 0.82 4.71
CA TYR A 4 5.74 1.39 6.05
C TYR A 4 5.22 2.84 6.01
N ALA A 5 5.77 3.66 5.12
CA ALA A 5 5.36 5.06 4.98
C ALA A 5 3.90 5.19 4.53
N ALA A 6 3.47 4.38 3.57
CA ALA A 6 2.08 4.37 3.09
C ALA A 6 1.12 3.92 4.19
N TYR A 7 1.46 2.86 4.93
CA TYR A 7 0.65 2.37 6.04
C TYR A 7 0.54 3.40 7.18
N ALA A 8 1.67 4.00 7.60
CA ALA A 8 1.67 4.99 8.66
C ALA A 8 0.79 6.21 8.33
N GLN A 9 0.87 6.70 7.09
CA GLN A 9 0.04 7.82 6.63
C GLN A 9 -1.43 7.43 6.54
N GLY A 10 -1.77 6.28 5.97
CA GLY A 10 -3.17 5.83 5.90
C GLY A 10 -3.80 5.62 7.29
N ARG A 11 -3.01 5.19 8.29
CA ARG A 11 -3.44 5.12 9.70
C ARG A 11 -3.76 6.49 10.29
N GLU A 12 -2.94 7.50 10.02
CA GLU A 12 -3.19 8.89 10.45
C GLU A 12 -4.44 9.47 9.76
N LEU A 13 -4.56 9.25 8.45
CA LEU A 13 -5.71 9.67 7.65
C LEU A 13 -7.02 9.07 8.14
N ARG A 14 -7.02 7.82 8.63
CA ARG A 14 -8.20 7.20 9.25
C ARG A 14 -8.72 8.01 10.45
N GLY A 15 -7.81 8.55 11.26
CA GLY A 15 -8.17 9.43 12.37
C GLY A 15 -8.74 10.76 11.89
N LEU A 16 -8.15 11.34 10.84
CA LEU A 16 -8.65 12.56 10.21
C LEU A 16 -10.07 12.38 9.64
N VAL A 17 -10.30 11.29 8.91
CA VAL A 17 -11.62 10.96 8.33
C VAL A 17 -12.70 10.87 9.39
N ALA A 18 -12.40 10.31 10.57
CA ALA A 18 -13.35 10.25 11.67
C ALA A 18 -13.79 11.63 12.21
N ILE A 19 -13.03 12.69 11.92
CA ILE A 19 -13.30 14.07 12.36
C ILE A 19 -13.96 14.88 11.25
N VAL A 20 -13.42 14.84 10.03
CA VAL A 20 -13.81 15.75 8.93
C VAL A 20 -14.58 15.08 7.79
N GLY A 21 -14.72 13.75 7.81
CA GLY A 21 -15.33 12.96 6.74
C GLY A 21 -14.35 12.64 5.60
N GLU A 22 -14.66 11.57 4.85
CA GLU A 22 -13.79 11.06 3.78
C GLU A 22 -13.74 11.98 2.55
N ASP A 23 -14.81 12.74 2.31
CA ASP A 23 -14.92 13.67 1.18
C ASP A 23 -13.87 14.80 1.23
N ALA A 24 -13.29 15.07 2.41
CA ALA A 24 -12.24 16.06 2.59
C ALA A 24 -10.85 15.59 2.09
N LEU A 25 -10.69 14.29 1.78
CA LEU A 25 -9.41 13.75 1.32
C LEU A 25 -9.16 14.03 -0.16
N ASN A 26 -7.91 14.37 -0.48
CA ASN A 26 -7.44 14.40 -1.86
C ASN A 26 -7.24 12.97 -2.41
N GLU A 27 -7.02 12.85 -3.72
CA GLU A 27 -6.85 11.57 -4.42
C GLU A 27 -5.74 10.69 -3.80
N ARG A 28 -4.58 11.28 -3.52
CA ARG A 28 -3.46 10.58 -2.91
C ARG A 28 -3.83 10.02 -1.54
N ASP A 29 -4.47 10.83 -0.71
CA ASP A 29 -4.80 10.46 0.66
C ASP A 29 -5.87 9.37 0.69
N LYS A 30 -6.84 9.41 -0.25
CA LYS A 30 -7.79 8.30 -0.44
C LYS A 30 -7.09 6.99 -0.77
N GLN A 31 -6.14 7.00 -1.72
CA GLN A 31 -5.38 5.80 -2.08
C GLN A 31 -4.54 5.26 -0.90
N LEU A 32 -3.95 6.15 -0.08
CA LEU A 32 -3.19 5.74 1.11
C LEU A 32 -4.09 5.19 2.22
N LEU A 33 -5.28 5.77 2.41
CA LEU A 33 -6.28 5.27 3.32
C LEU A 33 -6.72 3.85 2.92
N ASP A 34 -7.08 3.66 1.65
CA ASP A 34 -7.49 2.37 1.09
C ASP A 34 -6.37 1.33 1.22
N PHE A 35 -5.15 1.70 0.84
CA PHE A 35 -3.97 0.86 0.99
C PHE A 35 -3.81 0.39 2.44
N SER A 36 -4.01 1.27 3.44
CA SER A 36 -3.86 0.89 4.85
C SER A 36 -4.84 -0.21 5.27
N GLY A 37 -6.08 -0.17 4.76
CA GLY A 37 -7.08 -1.19 5.04
C GLY A 37 -6.70 -2.53 4.41
N VAL A 38 -6.32 -2.52 3.13
CA VAL A 38 -5.93 -3.75 2.42
C VAL A 38 -4.62 -4.33 3.00
N PHE A 39 -3.68 -3.49 3.43
CA PHE A 39 -2.45 -3.91 4.09
C PHE A 39 -2.73 -4.66 5.40
N GLU A 40 -3.63 -4.14 6.25
CA GLU A 40 -4.05 -4.81 7.48
C GLU A 40 -4.70 -6.17 7.19
N ASP A 41 -5.56 -6.23 6.17
CA ASP A 41 -6.37 -7.40 5.86
C ASP A 41 -5.59 -8.51 5.13
N LYS A 42 -4.63 -8.16 4.27
CA LYS A 42 -3.90 -9.13 3.44
C LYS A 42 -2.46 -9.36 3.87
N PHE A 43 -1.75 -8.31 4.27
CA PHE A 43 -0.33 -8.41 4.61
C PHE A 43 -0.14 -8.86 6.06
N LEU A 44 -0.77 -8.16 7.01
CA LEU A 44 -0.61 -8.41 8.45
C LEU A 44 -1.44 -9.61 8.93
N ARG A 45 -2.67 -9.76 8.43
CA ARG A 45 -3.53 -10.89 8.79
C ARG A 45 -3.09 -12.14 8.05
N GLN A 46 -2.12 -12.83 8.64
CA GLN A 46 -1.69 -14.16 8.21
C GLN A 46 -2.42 -15.22 9.04
N THR A 47 -2.82 -16.32 8.39
CA THR A 47 -3.41 -17.45 9.14
C THR A 47 -2.33 -18.20 9.92
N ARG A 48 -2.73 -19.00 10.91
CA ARG A 48 -1.76 -19.74 11.75
C ARG A 48 -0.92 -20.74 10.95
N ASP A 49 -1.44 -21.21 9.82
CA ASP A 49 -0.82 -22.22 8.98
C ASP A 49 -0.22 -21.61 7.69
N GLU A 50 -0.11 -20.28 7.64
CA GLU A 50 0.45 -19.57 6.51
C GLU A 50 1.95 -19.37 6.69
N ASP A 51 2.73 -19.98 5.79
CA ASP A 51 4.18 -19.85 5.73
C ASP A 51 4.55 -19.22 4.38
N ARG A 52 4.78 -17.90 4.37
CA ARG A 52 5.13 -17.15 3.16
C ARG A 52 6.64 -17.10 3.02
N SER A 53 7.13 -17.52 1.85
CA SER A 53 8.49 -17.21 1.42
C SER A 53 8.70 -15.68 1.28
N ILE A 54 9.96 -15.28 1.21
CA ILE A 54 10.30 -13.87 1.01
C ILE A 54 9.83 -13.39 -0.37
N GLU A 55 9.87 -14.25 -1.39
CA GLU A 55 9.40 -13.97 -2.73
C GLU A 55 7.89 -13.71 -2.76
N GLU A 56 7.08 -14.61 -2.16
CA GLU A 56 5.63 -14.43 -2.04
C GLU A 56 5.28 -13.15 -1.27
N THR A 57 6.05 -12.87 -0.21
CA THR A 57 5.87 -11.64 0.58
C THR A 57 6.15 -10.39 -0.26
N LEU A 58 7.19 -10.41 -1.10
CA LEU A 58 7.54 -9.28 -1.97
C LEU A 58 6.54 -9.11 -3.12
N ASP A 59 6.09 -10.20 -3.73
CA ASP A 59 5.04 -10.15 -4.75
C ASP A 59 3.73 -9.62 -4.18
N LEU A 60 3.37 -10.02 -2.96
CA LEU A 60 2.24 -9.45 -2.24
C LEU A 60 2.43 -7.95 -1.98
N CYS A 61 3.62 -7.51 -1.56
CA CYS A 61 3.90 -6.07 -1.38
C CYS A 61 3.62 -5.28 -2.67
N TRP A 62 4.10 -5.78 -3.82
CA TRP A 62 3.87 -5.12 -5.11
C TRP A 62 2.40 -5.14 -5.53
N SER A 63 1.69 -6.25 -5.31
CA SER A 63 0.25 -6.34 -5.55
C SER A 63 -0.57 -5.41 -4.67
N LEU A 64 -0.10 -5.11 -3.45
CA LEU A 64 -0.78 -4.16 -2.57
C LEU A 64 -0.48 -2.72 -2.98
N MET A 65 0.78 -2.42 -3.33
CA MET A 65 1.16 -1.08 -3.78
C MET A 65 0.56 -0.69 -5.13
N SER A 66 0.08 -1.63 -5.95
CA SER A 66 -0.57 -1.31 -7.22
C SER A 66 -1.91 -0.58 -7.07
N SER A 67 -2.47 -0.48 -5.85
CA SER A 67 -3.62 0.39 -5.58
C SER A 67 -3.23 1.87 -5.42
N ILE A 68 -1.93 2.17 -5.36
CA ILE A 68 -1.38 3.52 -5.25
C ILE A 68 -0.79 3.89 -6.61
N ASP A 69 -1.15 5.05 -7.14
CA ASP A 69 -0.55 5.59 -8.36
C ASP A 69 0.98 5.67 -8.18
N THR A 70 1.72 5.16 -9.17
CA THR A 70 3.19 5.10 -9.15
C THR A 70 3.84 6.46 -8.87
N LYS A 71 3.22 7.58 -9.26
CA LYS A 71 3.70 8.94 -8.95
C LYS A 71 3.75 9.25 -7.44
N TYR A 72 3.01 8.50 -6.63
CA TYR A 72 2.98 8.61 -5.16
C TYR A 72 3.90 7.61 -4.45
N LEU A 73 4.53 6.67 -5.18
CA LEU A 73 5.51 5.72 -4.66
C LEU A 73 6.92 6.33 -4.52
N VAL A 74 6.99 7.51 -3.89
CA VAL A 74 8.18 8.39 -3.89
C VAL A 74 9.41 7.86 -3.13
N ARG A 75 9.28 6.77 -2.38
CA ARG A 75 10.41 6.14 -1.65
C ARG A 75 10.97 4.91 -2.37
N LEU A 76 10.55 4.65 -3.61
CA LEU A 76 11.10 3.61 -4.46
C LEU A 76 11.86 4.24 -5.62
N ASP A 77 13.05 3.71 -5.92
CA ASP A 77 13.74 4.08 -7.15
C ASP A 77 12.88 3.66 -8.37
N GLN A 78 12.81 4.52 -9.39
CA GLN A 78 12.05 4.25 -10.62
C GLN A 78 12.43 2.90 -11.25
N LYS A 79 13.71 2.53 -11.25
CA LYS A 79 14.20 1.25 -11.78
C LYS A 79 13.51 0.02 -11.17
N TRP A 80 13.06 0.12 -9.92
CA TRP A 80 12.36 -0.98 -9.24
C TRP A 80 10.88 -1.00 -9.57
N ILE A 81 10.25 0.17 -9.69
CA ILE A 81 8.89 0.30 -10.17
C ILE A 81 8.79 -0.27 -11.59
N ASP A 82 9.69 0.11 -12.48
CA ASP A 82 9.71 -0.38 -13.87
C ASP A 82 9.86 -1.90 -13.94
N LYS A 83 10.69 -2.48 -13.06
CA LYS A 83 11.00 -3.91 -13.07
C LYS A 83 9.94 -4.79 -12.41
N TYR A 84 9.29 -4.30 -11.36
CA TYR A 84 8.47 -5.14 -10.47
C TYR A 84 7.01 -4.71 -10.35
N HIS A 85 6.65 -3.48 -10.75
CA HIS A 85 5.26 -3.03 -10.68
C HIS A 85 4.38 -3.88 -11.61
N PRO A 86 3.22 -4.38 -11.14
CA PRO A 86 2.34 -5.24 -11.94
C PRO A 86 1.93 -4.64 -13.29
N ASP A 87 1.65 -3.34 -13.34
CA ASP A 87 1.25 -2.64 -14.58
C ASP A 87 2.34 -2.63 -15.67
N ASN A 88 3.60 -2.81 -15.30
CA ASN A 88 4.73 -2.87 -16.25
C ASN A 88 5.07 -4.30 -16.69
N ARG A 89 4.39 -5.30 -16.14
CA ARG A 89 4.61 -6.73 -16.42
C ARG A 89 3.63 -7.30 -17.46
N SER A 90 2.82 -6.45 -18.12
CA SER A 90 1.84 -6.84 -19.15
C SER A 90 2.42 -6.96 -20.55
#